data_AF-A0A6P0XP91-F1
#
_entry.id   AF-A0A6P0XP91-F1
#
_cell.length_a   1.000
_cell.length_b   1.000
_cell.length_c   1.000
_cell.angle_alpha   90.00
_cell.angle_beta   90.00
_cell.angle_gamma   90.00
#
_symmetry.space_group_name_H-M   'P 1'
#
loop_
_entity.id
_entity.type
_entity.pdbx_description
1 polymer ?
#
loop_
_entity_poly.entity_id
_entity_poly.type
_entity_poly.pdbx_seq_one_letter_code
_entity_poly.pdbx_strand_id
1 'polypeptide(L)'
;MEQTVITQGDIKEELVKLAPFHHNIELPHGLRTFLPELSQRQVEQTRLANLVKHAFPTLRQMFGGSFDGLRILDVACNCGGFSFEAAKSGADYVLGIDL
;
A
#
# COMPACT_ATOMS: atom_id res chain seq x y z
N MET A 1 -11.90 -19.76 -10.65
CA MET A 1 -12.17 -19.06 -9.39
C MET A 1 -13.13 -17.94 -9.72
N GLU A 2 -14.34 -17.99 -9.16
CA GLU A 2 -15.34 -16.93 -9.33
C GLU A 2 -14.80 -15.70 -8.60
N GLN A 3 -14.42 -14.65 -9.33
CA GLN A 3 -14.01 -13.39 -8.72
C GLN A 3 -15.26 -12.70 -8.20
N THR A 4 -15.43 -12.63 -6.89
CA THR A 4 -16.46 -11.80 -6.27
C THR A 4 -16.27 -10.36 -6.75
N VAL A 5 -17.26 -9.83 -7.46
CA VAL A 5 -17.24 -8.43 -7.89
C VAL A 5 -17.53 -7.56 -6.68
N ILE A 6 -16.48 -7.00 -6.08
CA ILE A 6 -16.60 -6.02 -4.99
C ILE A 6 -17.08 -4.71 -5.60
N THR A 7 -18.16 -4.13 -5.07
CA THR A 7 -18.71 -2.87 -5.58
C THR A 7 -18.01 -1.65 -4.96
N GLN A 8 -18.18 -0.49 -5.58
CA GLN A 8 -17.71 0.78 -5.00
C GLN A 8 -18.33 1.05 -3.61
N GLY A 9 -19.59 0.65 -3.39
CA GLY A 9 -20.28 0.80 -2.11
C GLY A 9 -19.62 -0.01 -1.01
N ASP A 10 -19.33 -1.28 -1.31
CA ASP A 10 -18.68 -2.20 -0.37
C ASP A 10 -17.30 -1.67 0.06
N ILE A 11 -16.50 -1.16 -0.89
CA ILE A 11 -15.18 -0.59 -0.58
C ILE A 11 -15.32 0.66 0.30
N LYS A 12 -16.29 1.53 0.03
CA LYS A 12 -16.50 2.75 0.85
C LYS A 12 -16.89 2.42 2.28
N GLU A 13 -17.77 1.44 2.47
CA GLU A 13 -18.19 1.01 3.81
C GLU A 13 -17.01 0.47 4.62
N GLU A 14 -16.21 -0.42 4.03
CA GLU A 14 -15.02 -0.97 4.69
C GLU A 14 -13.93 0.10 4.92
N LEU A 15 -13.77 1.06 4.02
CA LEU A 15 -12.84 2.19 4.22
C LEU A 15 -13.17 3.00 5.47
N VAL A 16 -14.46 3.34 5.67
CA VAL A 16 -14.89 4.10 6.86
C VAL A 16 -14.72 3.27 8.12
N LYS A 17 -15.06 1.98 8.06
CA LYS A 17 -14.98 1.05 9.19
C LYS A 17 -13.56 0.75 9.65
N LEU A 18 -12.61 0.66 8.72
CA LEU A 18 -11.21 0.32 9.01
C LEU A 18 -10.31 1.54 9.21
N ALA A 19 -10.79 2.75 8.92
CA ALA A 19 -10.06 3.98 9.19
C ALA A 19 -9.74 4.12 10.69
N PRO A 20 -8.63 4.80 11.05
CA PRO A 20 -7.72 5.55 10.19
C PRO A 20 -6.67 4.70 9.48
N PHE A 21 -6.23 5.14 8.30
CA PHE A 21 -5.11 4.57 7.56
C PHE A 21 -3.90 5.50 7.57
N HIS A 22 -2.70 4.95 7.72
CA HIS A 22 -1.46 5.75 7.72
C HIS A 22 -0.77 5.87 6.36
N HIS A 23 -1.29 5.17 5.35
CA HIS A 23 -0.80 5.17 3.98
C HIS A 23 -1.95 5.42 3.01
N ASN A 24 -1.74 6.34 2.06
CA ASN A 24 -2.69 6.69 1.01
C ASN A 24 -2.49 5.80 -0.23
N ILE A 25 -3.20 4.68 -0.28
CA ILE A 25 -3.18 3.70 -1.36
C ILE A 25 -4.39 3.96 -2.27
N GLU A 26 -4.17 3.87 -3.58
CA GLU A 26 -5.24 3.93 -4.59
C GLU A 26 -5.93 2.57 -4.71
N LEU A 27 -7.26 2.61 -4.65
CA LEU A 27 -8.16 1.46 -4.73
C LEU A 27 -9.01 1.56 -6.01
N PRO A 28 -9.71 0.48 -6.40
CA PRO A 28 -10.67 0.52 -7.50
C PRO A 28 -11.68 1.67 -7.38
N HIS A 29 -12.22 2.09 -8.53
CA HIS A 29 -13.18 3.21 -8.63
C HIS A 29 -12.62 4.57 -8.19
N GLY A 30 -11.30 4.76 -8.24
CA GLY A 30 -10.63 6.01 -7.86
C GLY A 30 -10.70 6.31 -6.36
N LEU A 31 -11.06 5.31 -5.54
CA LEU A 31 -11.10 5.44 -4.09
C LEU A 31 -9.67 5.43 -3.52
N ARG A 32 -9.52 5.97 -2.31
CA ARG A 32 -8.25 6.02 -1.60
C ARG A 32 -8.45 5.66 -0.14
N THR A 33 -7.46 5.01 0.46
CA THR A 33 -7.47 4.69 1.90
C THR A 33 -7.34 5.93 2.78
N PHE A 34 -6.78 7.02 2.27
CA PHE A 34 -6.73 8.29 2.99
C PHE A 34 -8.08 9.01 2.95
N LEU A 35 -8.73 9.11 4.10
CA LEU A 35 -9.99 9.84 4.32
C LEU A 35 -9.69 11.10 5.16
N PRO A 36 -9.71 12.31 4.58
CA PRO A 36 -9.28 13.54 5.28
C PRO A 36 -9.94 13.74 6.65
N GLU A 37 -11.23 13.43 6.75
CA GLU A 37 -12.07 13.59 7.93
C GLU A 37 -11.84 12.53 9.02
N LEU A 38 -11.28 11.37 8.66
CA LEU A 38 -10.96 10.28 9.59
C LEU A 38 -9.45 10.12 9.81
N SER A 39 -8.61 10.89 9.12
CA SER A 39 -7.15 10.79 9.22
C SER A 39 -6.64 11.41 10.52
N GLN A 40 -5.58 10.83 11.07
CA GLN A 40 -5.00 11.33 12.32
C GLN A 40 -3.99 12.45 12.05
N ARG A 41 -3.26 12.36 10.92
CA ARG A 41 -2.19 13.31 10.58
C ARG A 41 -2.15 13.59 9.09
N GLN A 42 -1.91 14.84 8.70
CA GLN A 42 -1.79 15.23 7.29
C GLN A 42 -0.69 14.47 6.54
N VAL A 43 0.40 14.08 7.22
CA VAL A 43 1.51 13.33 6.60
C VAL A 43 1.07 11.96 6.05
N GLU A 44 -0.05 11.40 6.52
CA GLU A 44 -0.58 10.09 6.06
C GLU A 44 -1.01 10.14 4.60
N GLN A 45 -1.36 11.33 4.10
CA GLN A 45 -1.66 11.57 2.69
C GLN A 45 -0.44 11.35 1.77
N THR A 46 0.77 11.67 2.26
CA THR A 46 1.97 11.81 1.41
C THR A 46 3.11 10.86 1.76
N ARG A 47 3.11 10.26 2.96
CA ARG A 47 4.23 9.43 3.48
C ARG A 47 4.65 8.33 2.52
N LEU A 48 3.70 7.49 2.09
CA LEU A 48 3.96 6.38 1.18
C LEU A 48 4.49 6.92 -0.16
N ALA A 49 3.78 7.86 -0.77
CA ALA A 49 4.15 8.43 -2.05
C ALA A 49 5.55 9.07 -2.04
N ASN A 50 5.92 9.78 -0.97
CA ASN A 50 7.23 10.39 -0.82
C ASN A 50 8.34 9.32 -0.73
N LEU A 51 8.14 8.28 0.06
CA LEU A 51 9.13 7.20 0.20
C LEU A 51 9.24 6.37 -1.09
N VAL A 52 8.14 6.08 -1.78
CA VAL A 52 8.17 5.45 -3.10
C VAL A 52 8.89 6.34 -4.11
N LYS A 53 8.62 7.65 -4.12
CA LYS A 53 9.27 8.57 -5.06
C LYS A 53 10.78 8.69 -4.83
N HIS A 54 11.22 8.71 -3.58
CA HIS A 54 12.60 9.09 -3.25
C HIS A 54 13.49 7.91 -2.81
N ALA A 55 12.94 6.85 -2.24
CA ALA A 55 13.71 5.69 -1.75
C ALA A 55 13.64 4.48 -2.69
N PHE A 56 12.47 4.16 -3.24
CA PHE A 56 12.31 2.96 -4.08
C PHE A 56 13.21 2.93 -5.33
N PRO A 57 13.50 4.04 -6.03
CA PRO A 57 14.43 4.00 -7.18
C PRO A 57 15.81 3.45 -6.79
N THR A 58 16.35 3.91 -5.66
CA THR A 58 17.63 3.44 -5.13
C THR A 58 17.55 1.98 -4.72
N LEU A 59 16.49 1.56 -4.02
CA LEU A 59 16.28 0.17 -3.64
C LEU A 59 16.25 -0.74 -4.88
N ARG A 60 15.45 -0.40 -5.89
CA ARG A 60 15.38 -1.18 -7.14
C ARG A 60 16.74 -1.25 -7.82
N GLN A 61 17.50 -0.16 -7.88
CA GLN A 61 18.83 -0.17 -8.48
C GLN A 61 19.77 -1.15 -7.77
N MET A 62 19.69 -1.26 -6.44
CA MET A 62 20.47 -2.24 -5.66
C MET A 62 20.13 -3.69 -5.99
N PHE A 63 18.93 -3.95 -6.51
CA PHE A 63 18.45 -5.29 -6.88
C PHE A 63 18.31 -5.49 -8.40
N GLY A 64 19.10 -4.78 -9.21
CA GLY A 64 19.14 -5.01 -10.66
C GLY A 64 18.06 -4.28 -11.47
N GLY A 65 17.38 -3.30 -10.87
CA GLY A 65 16.43 -2.39 -11.51
C GLY A 65 14.95 -2.73 -11.30
N SER A 66 14.63 -3.92 -10.80
CA SER A 66 13.28 -4.35 -10.43
C SER A 66 13.28 -5.16 -9.12
N PHE A 67 12.08 -5.53 -8.65
CA PHE A 67 11.93 -6.50 -7.56
C PHE A 67 11.51 -7.89 -8.07
N ASP A 68 11.51 -8.13 -9.39
CA ASP A 68 11.13 -9.42 -9.97
C ASP A 68 12.01 -10.54 -9.45
N GLY A 69 11.43 -11.69 -9.11
CA GLY A 69 12.18 -12.81 -8.53
C GLY A 69 12.52 -12.64 -7.05
N LEU A 70 12.27 -11.47 -6.44
CA LEU A 70 12.55 -11.23 -5.02
C LEU A 70 11.41 -11.69 -4.12
N ARG A 71 11.80 -12.18 -2.94
CA ARG A 71 10.91 -12.42 -1.82
C ARG A 71 11.22 -11.38 -0.74
N ILE A 72 10.26 -10.52 -0.43
CA ILE A 72 10.46 -9.36 0.44
C ILE A 72 9.80 -9.61 1.80
N LEU A 73 10.52 -9.28 2.86
CA LEU A 73 10.01 -9.20 4.22
C LEU A 73 9.83 -7.72 4.59
N ASP A 74 8.61 -7.30 4.87
CA ASP A 74 8.25 -5.95 5.31
C ASP A 74 7.98 -5.96 6.82
N VAL A 75 8.93 -5.45 7.60
CA VAL A 75 8.92 -5.50 9.07
C VAL A 75 8.29 -4.22 9.62
N ALA A 76 7.34 -4.36 10.54
CA ALA A 76 6.48 -3.27 11.02
C ALA A 76 5.69 -2.62 9.86
N CYS A 77 4.99 -3.48 9.11
CA CYS A 77 4.35 -3.11 7.85
C CYS A 77 3.18 -2.12 8.00
N ASN A 78 2.70 -1.89 9.22
CA ASN A 78 1.55 -1.09 9.58
C ASN A 78 0.32 -1.53 8.76
N CYS A 79 -0.29 -0.63 7.97
CA CYS A 79 -1.37 -0.97 7.06
C CYS A 79 -0.91 -1.60 5.72
N GLY A 80 0.34 -2.10 5.63
CA GLY A 80 0.86 -2.80 4.45
C GLY A 80 1.20 -1.91 3.25
N GLY A 81 1.43 -0.61 3.45
CA GLY A 81 1.65 0.33 2.33
C GLY A 81 2.89 0.01 1.50
N PHE A 82 4.03 -0.27 2.17
CA PHE A 82 5.25 -0.66 1.46
C PHE A 82 5.15 -2.06 0.88
N SER A 83 4.51 -2.98 1.59
CA SER A 83 4.19 -4.31 1.06
C SER A 83 3.42 -4.23 -0.27
N PHE A 84 2.40 -3.37 -0.34
CA PHE A 84 1.61 -3.15 -1.55
C PHE A 84 2.47 -2.59 -2.70
N GLU A 85 3.31 -1.59 -2.43
CA GLU A 85 4.19 -1.00 -3.43
C GLU A 85 5.32 -1.95 -3.87
N ALA A 86 5.80 -2.81 -2.98
CA ALA A 86 6.77 -3.85 -3.30
C ALA A 86 6.19 -4.91 -4.24
N ALA A 87 4.97 -5.39 -3.95
CA ALA A 87 4.24 -6.30 -4.84
C ALA A 87 3.95 -5.65 -6.20
N LYS A 88 3.50 -4.39 -6.20
CA LYS A 88 3.28 -3.60 -7.44
C LYS A 88 4.56 -3.39 -8.25
N SER A 89 5.71 -3.38 -7.58
CA SER A 89 7.03 -3.24 -8.20
C SER A 89 7.65 -4.56 -8.69
N GLY A 90 6.88 -5.66 -8.65
CA GLY A 90 7.24 -6.93 -9.27
C GLY A 90 7.69 -8.04 -8.32
N ALA A 91 7.70 -7.81 -7.00
CA ALA A 91 8.10 -8.84 -6.05
C ALA A 91 7.24 -10.11 -6.17
N ASP A 92 7.88 -11.27 -6.29
CA ASP A 92 7.21 -12.59 -6.41
C ASP A 92 6.42 -12.94 -5.15
N TYR A 93 6.89 -12.46 -3.99
CA TYR A 93 6.27 -12.72 -2.71
C TYR A 93 6.61 -11.60 -1.72
N VAL A 94 5.61 -11.16 -0.96
CA VAL A 94 5.79 -10.19 0.12
C VAL A 94 5.16 -10.75 1.40
N LEU A 95 5.94 -10.80 2.47
CA LEU A 95 5.46 -11.10 3.82
C LEU A 95 5.56 -9.83 4.66
N GLY A 96 4.41 -9.26 5.02
CA GLY A 96 4.33 -8.19 6.01
C GLY A 96 4.15 -8.76 7.42
N ILE A 97 4.85 -8.21 8.40
CA ILE A 97 4.62 -8.49 9.82
C ILE A 97 4.44 -7.20 10.60
N ASP A 98 3.44 -7.17 11.48
CA ASP A 98 3.20 -6.11 12.48
C ASP A 98 2.49 -6.72 13.70
N LEU A 99 2.48 -6.00 14.83
CA LEU A 99 1.88 -6.42 16.10
C LEU A 99 0.40 -6.06 16.23
#